data_AF-A0A175VRS4-F1
#
_entry.id   AF-A0A175VRS4-F1
#
_cell.length_a   1.000
_cell.length_b   1.000
_cell.length_c   1.000
_cell.angle_alpha   90.00
_cell.angle_beta   90.00
_cell.angle_gamma   90.00
#
_symmetry.space_group_name_H-M   'P 1'
#
loop_
_entity.id
_entity.type
_entity.pdbx_description
1 polymer ?
#
loop_
_entity_poly.entity_id
_entity_poly.type
_entity_poly.pdbx_seq_one_letter_code
_entity_poly.pdbx_strand_id
1 'polypeptide(L)'
;LSLTAQIMYVVSAMWVKVTLLVLYLRIFRPSLRANIMIWLGIGICVLFYVICVVTALVNCLPINKSLPINDPTGSSACGQPQLNLALTQSVFSVITDFYVLTIPMSLVLGLHLPFGRKIGVSALFLTGLLACACSLGNAIFRWKQRSSPDYMWDSIPPYALAFAELNVGIICACLPVGFVLFKKFTAILLESVKQYLKSRRTRKRDARQGSSDYSAANDRVSGESLPKIPGAIMNSLRSFISRISGRTRNPKTITVVTELSMYNELVSIDVDYHAQLTRAIPHLEDRPGRSNHSVAVGSNKRGKV
;
A
#
# COMPACT_ATOMS: atom_id res chain seq x y z
N LEU A 1 14.59 -6.97 34.39
CA LEU A 1 13.92 -7.48 33.16
C LEU A 1 12.52 -6.87 32.98
N SER A 2 11.61 -7.00 33.97
CA SER A 2 10.23 -6.50 33.85
C SER A 2 10.12 -4.99 33.55
N LEU A 3 10.87 -4.15 34.28
CA LEU A 3 10.90 -2.69 34.06
C LEU A 3 11.32 -2.32 32.63
N THR A 4 12.41 -2.92 32.14
CA THR A 4 12.93 -2.66 30.81
C THR A 4 11.91 -3.04 29.74
N ALA A 5 11.22 -4.18 29.88
CA ALA A 5 10.16 -4.59 28.96
C ALA A 5 8.97 -3.61 28.98
N GLN A 6 8.58 -3.10 30.15
CA GLN A 6 7.52 -2.11 30.28
C GLN A 6 7.89 -0.79 29.60
N ILE A 7 9.11 -0.27 29.83
CA ILE A 7 9.58 0.97 29.20
C ILE A 7 9.67 0.80 27.68
N MET A 8 10.22 -0.32 27.20
CA MET A 8 10.30 -0.63 25.77
C MET A 8 8.91 -0.67 25.13
N TYR A 9 7.93 -1.27 25.80
CA TYR A 9 6.54 -1.27 25.34
C TYR A 9 5.98 0.16 25.23
N VAL A 10 6.08 0.95 26.30
CA VAL A 10 5.56 2.33 26.35
C VAL A 10 6.19 3.20 25.26
N VAL A 11 7.50 3.10 25.07
CA VAL A 11 8.23 3.82 24.02
C VAL A 11 7.79 3.34 22.62
N SER A 12 7.69 2.03 22.39
CA SER A 12 7.25 1.49 21.10
C SER A 12 5.82 1.92 20.75
N ALA A 13 4.91 1.90 21.72
CA ALA A 13 3.53 2.36 21.56
C ALA A 13 3.48 3.86 21.22
N MET A 14 4.31 4.69 21.89
CA MET A 14 4.45 6.10 21.54
C MET A 14 4.85 6.28 20.07
N TRP A 15 5.90 5.60 19.61
CA TRP A 15 6.37 5.70 18.23
C TRP A 15 5.33 5.24 17.21
N VAL A 16 4.59 4.16 17.50
CA VAL A 16 3.49 3.69 16.64
C VAL A 16 2.39 4.75 16.55
N LYS A 17 1.93 5.32 17.67
CA LYS A 17 0.88 6.36 17.66
C LYS A 17 1.32 7.63 16.97
N VAL A 18 2.56 8.09 17.20
CA VAL A 18 3.13 9.24 16.49
C VAL A 18 3.20 8.96 14.99
N THR A 19 3.63 7.76 14.58
CA THR A 19 3.69 7.36 13.17
C THR A 19 2.30 7.36 12.54
N LEU A 20 1.28 6.86 13.22
CA LEU A 20 -0.12 6.90 12.75
C LEU A 20 -0.63 8.35 12.61
N LEU A 21 -0.36 9.21 13.59
CA LEU A 21 -0.76 10.62 13.51
C LEU A 21 -0.05 11.36 12.37
N VAL A 22 1.25 11.13 12.17
CA VAL A 22 2.03 11.70 11.06
C VAL A 22 1.53 11.16 9.71
N LEU A 23 1.17 9.88 9.63
CA LEU A 23 0.53 9.30 8.45
C LEU A 23 -0.80 9.98 8.14
N TYR A 24 -1.61 10.26 9.17
CA TYR A 24 -2.85 11.01 9.01
C TYR A 24 -2.62 12.45 8.59
N LEU A 25 -1.55 13.09 9.05
CA LEU A 25 -1.15 14.42 8.57
C LEU A 25 -0.80 14.37 7.08
N ARG A 26 -0.10 13.32 6.64
CA ARG A 26 0.30 13.13 5.24
C ARG A 26 -0.90 12.88 4.32
N ILE A 27 -1.85 12.05 4.74
CA ILE A 27 -3.01 11.69 3.92
C ILE A 27 -4.05 12.82 3.85
N PHE A 28 -4.20 13.62 4.92
CA PHE A 28 -5.22 14.67 5.04
C PHE A 28 -4.67 16.10 5.05
N ARG A 29 -3.45 16.28 4.52
CA ARG A 29 -2.74 17.56 4.39
C ARG A 29 -3.60 18.77 3.96
N PRO A 30 -4.61 18.69 3.06
CA PRO A 30 -5.37 19.88 2.66
C PRO A 30 -6.31 20.48 3.73
N SER A 31 -6.60 19.78 4.83
CA SER A 31 -7.58 20.28 5.82
C SER A 31 -6.94 20.92 7.04
N LEU A 32 -7.03 22.25 7.16
CA LEU A 32 -6.44 23.02 8.27
C LEU A 32 -6.94 22.56 9.65
N ARG A 33 -8.25 22.30 9.79
CA ARG A 33 -8.85 21.83 11.05
C ARG A 33 -8.31 20.46 11.48
N ALA A 34 -8.17 19.52 10.54
CA ALA A 34 -7.63 18.20 10.86
C ALA A 34 -6.16 18.29 11.23
N ASN A 35 -5.38 19.13 10.54
CA ASN A 35 -3.97 19.34 10.88
C ASN A 35 -3.81 19.84 12.32
N ILE A 36 -4.61 20.82 12.76
CA ILE A 36 -4.58 21.34 14.14
C ILE A 36 -4.91 20.24 15.15
N MET A 37 -5.98 19.46 14.91
CA MET A 37 -6.34 18.33 15.78
C MET A 37 -5.24 17.28 15.84
N ILE A 38 -4.62 16.93 14.70
CA ILE A 38 -3.53 15.96 14.65
C ILE A 38 -2.32 16.45 15.45
N TRP A 39 -1.90 17.71 15.29
CA TRP A 39 -0.79 18.29 16.06
C TRP A 39 -1.08 18.32 17.56
N LEU A 40 -2.31 18.68 17.95
CA LEU A 40 -2.76 18.61 19.34
C LEU A 40 -2.68 17.18 19.87
N GLY A 41 -3.15 16.21 19.08
CA GLY A 41 -3.05 14.78 19.39
C GLY A 41 -1.62 14.30 19.58
N ILE A 42 -0.70 14.70 18.71
CA ILE A 42 0.73 14.35 18.82
C ILE A 42 1.29 14.91 20.12
N GLY A 43 1.02 16.19 20.41
CA GLY A 43 1.47 16.84 21.64
C GLY A 43 0.94 16.14 22.89
N ILE A 44 -0.36 15.86 22.95
CA ILE A 44 -0.99 15.16 24.08
C ILE A 44 -0.42 13.75 24.23
N CYS A 45 -0.28 12.99 23.13
CA CYS A 45 0.27 11.65 23.17
C CYS A 45 1.71 11.67 23.68
N VAL A 46 2.60 12.44 23.06
CA VAL A 46 4.01 12.51 23.45
C VAL A 46 4.14 12.94 24.92
N LEU A 47 3.42 13.98 25.33
CA LEU A 47 3.43 14.44 26.72
C LEU A 47 3.01 13.33 27.69
N PHE A 48 1.90 12.64 27.40
CA PHE A 48 1.40 11.56 28.24
C PHE A 48 2.38 10.39 28.35
N TYR A 49 2.92 9.92 27.22
CA TYR A 49 3.88 8.81 27.22
C TYR A 49 5.20 9.18 27.90
N VAL A 50 5.68 10.42 27.73
CA VAL A 50 6.85 10.94 28.46
C VAL A 50 6.58 10.97 29.96
N ILE A 51 5.42 11.48 30.41
CA ILE A 51 5.04 11.45 31.83
C ILE A 51 5.02 10.01 32.35
N CYS A 52 4.46 9.05 31.60
CA CYS A 52 4.45 7.65 32.00
C CYS A 52 5.86 7.08 32.17
N VAL A 53 6.77 7.36 31.23
CA VAL A 53 8.16 6.90 31.31
C VAL A 53 8.87 7.54 32.51
N VAL A 54 8.75 8.86 32.70
CA VAL A 54 9.35 9.56 33.84
C VAL A 54 8.79 9.04 35.16
N THR A 55 7.48 8.85 35.26
CA THR A 55 6.84 8.32 36.46
C THR A 55 7.30 6.87 36.72
N ALA A 56 7.40 6.03 35.70
CA ALA A 56 7.93 4.67 35.83
C ALA A 56 9.40 4.65 36.28
N LEU A 57 10.23 5.57 35.78
CA LEU A 57 11.61 5.74 36.21
C LEU A 57 11.69 6.20 37.67
N VAL A 58 10.95 7.24 38.06
CA VAL A 58 10.96 7.77 39.45
C VAL A 58 10.46 6.74 40.47
N ASN A 59 9.46 5.93 40.12
CA ASN A 59 8.93 4.90 41.02
C ASN A 59 9.87 3.70 41.18
N CYS A 60 10.85 3.53 40.29
CA CYS A 60 11.71 2.35 40.27
C CYS A 60 13.21 2.61 40.34
N LEU A 61 13.65 3.85 40.22
CA LEU A 61 14.98 4.25 40.64
C LEU A 61 14.93 4.55 42.14
N PRO A 62 15.72 3.86 42.99
CA PRO A 62 15.81 4.18 44.40
C PRO A 62 16.55 5.51 44.57
N ILE A 63 15.82 6.63 44.57
CA ILE A 63 16.36 7.96 44.88
C ILE A 63 16.53 8.05 46.41
N ASN A 64 17.55 7.41 46.99
CA ASN A 64 18.02 7.66 48.38
C ASN A 64 17.51 6.73 49.50
N LYS A 65 17.35 5.41 49.30
CA LYS A 65 17.18 4.48 50.43
C LYS A 65 18.14 3.28 50.34
N SER A 66 19.14 3.31 51.21
CA SER A 66 20.04 2.23 51.61
C SER A 66 19.27 1.09 52.29
N LEU A 67 18.42 0.36 51.55
CA LEU A 67 17.75 -0.82 52.10
C LEU A 67 18.59 -2.07 51.76
N PRO A 68 18.97 -2.88 52.77
CA PRO A 68 19.86 -4.03 52.59
C PRO A 68 19.28 -5.04 51.60
N ILE A 69 20.13 -5.56 50.71
CA ILE A 69 19.85 -6.49 49.60
C ILE A 69 19.40 -7.88 50.11
N ASN A 70 19.17 -8.04 51.41
CA ASN A 70 19.13 -9.32 52.12
C ASN A 70 17.81 -9.61 52.85
N ASP A 71 16.72 -8.90 52.53
CA ASP A 71 15.37 -9.35 52.89
C ASP A 71 14.75 -10.17 51.73
N PRO A 72 14.52 -11.49 51.90
CA PRO A 72 13.78 -12.31 50.92
C PRO A 72 12.30 -11.90 50.77
N THR A 73 11.84 -10.89 51.52
CA THR A 73 10.52 -10.25 51.41
C THR A 73 10.60 -8.81 50.87
N GLY A 74 11.77 -8.32 50.46
CA GLY A 74 12.05 -6.93 50.07
C GLY A 74 11.63 -6.49 48.65
N SER A 75 10.75 -7.21 47.97
CA SER A 75 10.39 -6.98 46.56
C SER A 75 9.36 -5.85 46.32
N SER A 76 9.11 -4.95 47.27
CA SER A 76 7.87 -4.15 47.29
C SER A 76 7.99 -2.66 46.93
N ALA A 77 9.17 -2.10 46.69
CA ALA A 77 9.28 -0.67 46.34
C ALA A 77 8.66 -0.34 44.97
N CYS A 78 8.74 -1.25 44.00
CA CYS A 78 8.16 -1.05 42.66
C CYS A 78 6.74 -1.63 42.51
N GLY A 79 6.34 -2.66 43.28
CA GLY A 79 5.21 -3.52 42.90
C GLY A 79 3.82 -2.87 42.94
N GLN A 80 3.49 -2.16 44.03
CA GLN A 80 2.17 -1.53 44.20
C GLN A 80 1.94 -0.30 43.29
N PRO A 81 2.87 0.66 43.17
CA PRO A 81 2.65 1.79 42.27
C PRO A 81 2.59 1.32 40.80
N GLN A 82 3.38 0.32 40.40
CA GLN A 82 3.40 -0.17 39.02
C GLN A 82 2.05 -0.63 38.50
N LEU A 83 1.23 -1.33 39.31
CA LEU A 83 -0.08 -1.81 38.87
C LEU A 83 -1.05 -0.66 38.59
N ASN A 84 -1.09 0.35 39.47
CA ASN A 84 -1.93 1.52 39.30
C ASN A 84 -1.48 2.38 38.10
N LEU A 85 -0.16 2.52 37.91
CA LEU A 85 0.41 3.18 36.74
C LEU A 85 0.02 2.44 35.45
N ALA A 86 0.13 1.11 35.45
CA ALA A 86 -0.18 0.28 34.28
C ALA A 86 -1.67 0.32 33.90
N LEU A 87 -2.56 0.32 34.90
CA LEU A 87 -3.99 0.52 34.70
C LEU A 87 -4.27 1.89 34.08
N THR A 88 -3.73 2.94 34.67
CA THR A 88 -3.86 4.32 34.15
C THR A 88 -3.36 4.38 32.71
N GLN A 89 -2.16 3.89 32.44
CA GLN A 89 -1.57 3.84 31.10
C GLN A 89 -2.44 3.07 30.08
N SER A 90 -3.09 1.98 30.49
CA SER A 90 -3.98 1.23 29.60
C SER A 90 -5.26 2.00 29.25
N VAL A 91 -5.88 2.68 30.22
CA VAL A 91 -7.06 3.51 29.99
C VAL A 91 -6.73 4.68 29.05
N PHE A 92 -5.60 5.35 29.27
CA PHE A 92 -5.16 6.41 28.38
C PHE A 92 -4.77 5.90 26.99
N SER A 93 -4.24 4.67 26.86
CA SER A 93 -4.01 4.06 25.54
C SER A 93 -5.33 3.95 24.77
N VAL A 94 -6.39 3.46 25.43
CA VAL A 94 -7.72 3.36 24.84
C VAL A 94 -8.26 4.73 24.42
N ILE A 95 -8.15 5.75 25.29
CA ILE A 95 -8.61 7.12 24.98
C ILE A 95 -7.87 7.68 23.76
N THR A 96 -6.55 7.51 23.71
CA THR A 96 -5.74 7.99 22.58
C THR A 96 -6.05 7.23 21.30
N ASP A 97 -6.38 5.94 21.35
CA ASP A 97 -6.80 5.19 20.16
C ASP A 97 -8.16 5.65 19.64
N PHE A 98 -9.14 5.89 20.52
CA PHE A 98 -10.40 6.50 20.14
C PHE A 98 -10.20 7.89 19.53
N TYR A 99 -9.33 8.71 20.12
CA TYR A 99 -8.98 10.01 19.57
C TYR A 99 -8.42 9.88 18.15
N VAL A 100 -7.44 9.00 17.95
CA VAL A 100 -6.83 8.71 16.64
C VAL A 100 -7.86 8.20 15.63
N LEU A 101 -8.87 7.44 16.06
CA LEU A 101 -9.98 6.94 15.22
C LEU A 101 -11.03 8.03 14.90
N THR A 102 -11.27 8.97 15.81
CA THR A 102 -12.23 10.07 15.57
C THR A 102 -11.75 11.05 14.49
N ILE A 103 -10.44 11.19 14.30
CA ILE A 103 -9.84 12.07 13.27
C ILE A 103 -10.32 11.67 11.86
N PRO A 104 -10.09 10.45 11.35
CA PRO A 104 -10.58 10.06 10.03
C PRO A 104 -12.10 10.05 9.96
N MET A 105 -12.80 9.67 11.04
CA MET A 105 -14.26 9.62 11.05
C MET A 105 -14.88 11.02 10.85
N SER A 106 -14.39 12.01 11.58
CA SER A 106 -14.87 13.40 11.47
C SER A 106 -14.66 13.99 10.06
N LEU A 107 -13.57 13.59 9.39
CA LEU A 107 -13.27 14.07 8.05
C LEU A 107 -14.09 13.36 6.97
N VAL A 108 -14.33 12.05 7.12
CA VAL A 108 -15.12 11.25 6.16
C VAL A 108 -16.57 11.72 6.11
N LEU A 109 -17.16 12.10 7.24
CA LEU A 109 -18.53 12.59 7.31
C LEU A 109 -18.74 13.90 6.52
N GLY A 110 -17.67 14.68 6.28
CA GLY A 110 -17.73 15.94 5.56
C GLY A 110 -17.40 15.86 4.06
N LEU A 111 -16.97 14.72 3.52
CA LEU A 111 -16.33 14.68 2.20
C LEU A 111 -16.90 13.58 1.28
N HIS A 112 -17.55 13.99 0.18
CA HIS A 112 -17.96 13.09 -0.90
C HIS A 112 -16.73 12.62 -1.69
N LEU A 113 -16.12 11.51 -1.26
CA LEU A 113 -14.98 10.89 -1.93
C LEU A 113 -15.42 9.88 -3.01
N PRO A 114 -14.70 9.78 -4.15
CA PRO A 114 -14.95 8.72 -5.13
C PRO A 114 -14.63 7.35 -4.53
N PHE A 115 -15.36 6.31 -4.96
CA PHE A 115 -15.33 4.96 -4.38
C PHE A 115 -13.91 4.40 -4.17
N GLY A 116 -12.99 4.63 -5.10
CA GLY A 116 -11.60 4.18 -4.98
C GLY A 116 -10.84 4.78 -3.80
N ARG A 117 -11.10 6.03 -3.41
CA ARG A 117 -10.51 6.62 -2.19
C ARG A 117 -11.25 6.17 -0.93
N LYS A 118 -12.56 5.95 -1.04
CA LYS A 118 -13.40 5.44 0.07
C LYS A 118 -12.86 4.11 0.61
N ILE A 119 -12.42 3.20 -0.27
CA ILE A 119 -11.85 1.90 0.14
C ILE A 119 -10.60 2.08 0.99
N GLY A 120 -9.68 2.96 0.59
CA GLY A 120 -8.45 3.20 1.34
C GLY A 120 -8.74 3.76 2.75
N VAL A 121 -9.69 4.71 2.84
CA VAL A 121 -10.09 5.27 4.13
C VAL A 121 -10.86 4.26 4.98
N SER A 122 -11.72 3.43 4.39
CA SER A 122 -12.42 2.37 5.13
C SER A 122 -11.46 1.30 5.65
N ALA A 123 -10.40 0.97 4.91
CA ALA A 123 -9.38 0.03 5.37
C ALA A 123 -8.65 0.57 6.61
N LEU A 124 -8.26 1.86 6.58
CA LEU A 124 -7.65 2.53 7.73
C LEU A 124 -8.59 2.56 8.95
N PHE A 125 -9.89 2.82 8.71
CA PHE A 125 -10.88 2.81 9.78
C PHE A 125 -11.04 1.41 10.41
N LEU A 126 -11.11 0.35 9.60
CA LEU A 126 -11.21 -1.02 10.08
C LEU A 126 -9.99 -1.45 10.89
N THR A 127 -8.78 -1.11 10.44
CA THR A 127 -7.56 -1.42 11.22
C THR A 127 -7.46 -0.60 12.50
N GLY A 128 -7.89 0.67 12.48
CA GLY A 128 -7.98 1.49 13.68
C GLY A 128 -8.96 0.93 14.70
N LEU A 129 -10.12 0.43 14.24
CA LEU A 129 -11.13 -0.20 15.11
C LEU A 129 -10.59 -1.51 15.71
N LEU A 130 -9.86 -2.31 14.93
CA LEU A 130 -9.19 -3.51 15.44
C LEU A 130 -8.14 -3.16 16.50
N ALA A 131 -7.34 -2.10 16.28
CA ALA A 131 -6.40 -1.62 17.28
C ALA A 131 -7.12 -1.18 18.57
N CYS A 132 -8.21 -0.42 18.46
CA CYS A 132 -9.03 -0.02 19.62
C CYS A 132 -9.57 -1.23 20.40
N ALA A 133 -10.00 -2.29 19.71
CA ALA A 133 -10.47 -3.52 20.33
C ALA A 133 -9.35 -4.23 21.11
N CYS A 134 -8.13 -4.30 20.56
CA CYS A 134 -6.96 -4.83 21.25
C CYS A 134 -6.64 -4.04 22.53
N SER A 135 -6.62 -2.70 22.43
CA SER A 135 -6.34 -1.81 23.55
C SER A 135 -7.41 -1.89 24.64
N LEU A 136 -8.68 -1.98 24.25
CA LEU A 136 -9.79 -2.16 25.19
C LEU A 136 -9.68 -3.49 25.93
N GLY A 137 -9.39 -4.57 25.19
CA GLY A 137 -9.09 -5.87 25.80
C GLY A 137 -7.94 -5.76 26.81
N ASN A 138 -6.84 -5.12 26.44
CA ASN A 138 -5.67 -4.92 27.30
C ASN A 138 -6.05 -4.18 28.61
N ALA A 139 -6.88 -3.14 28.54
CA ALA A 139 -7.39 -2.43 29.70
C ALA A 139 -8.28 -3.31 30.60
N ILE A 140 -9.20 -4.10 30.00
CA ILE A 140 -10.09 -5.01 30.74
C ILE A 140 -9.30 -6.10 31.47
N PHE A 141 -8.33 -6.73 30.80
CA PHE A 141 -7.50 -7.77 31.42
C PHE A 141 -6.67 -7.22 32.58
N ARG A 142 -6.10 -6.01 32.44
CA ARG A 142 -5.39 -5.33 33.54
C ARG A 142 -6.30 -5.01 34.72
N TRP A 143 -7.55 -4.62 34.45
CA TRP A 143 -8.52 -4.36 35.50
C TRP A 143 -8.88 -5.63 36.26
N LYS A 144 -9.07 -6.75 35.55
CA LYS A 144 -9.30 -8.08 36.16
C LYS A 144 -8.08 -8.56 36.96
N GLN A 145 -6.87 -8.27 36.50
CA GLN A 145 -5.63 -8.63 37.18
C GLN A 145 -5.50 -7.99 38.58
N ARG A 146 -6.17 -6.87 38.84
CA ARG A 146 -6.17 -6.23 40.17
C ARG A 146 -6.81 -7.09 41.25
N SER A 147 -7.78 -7.93 40.90
CA SER A 147 -8.55 -8.72 41.86
C SER A 147 -8.14 -10.19 41.91
N SER A 148 -7.19 -10.60 41.08
CA SER A 148 -6.86 -12.02 40.90
C SER A 148 -5.62 -12.39 41.72
N PRO A 149 -5.64 -13.51 42.46
CA PRO A 149 -4.54 -13.91 43.34
C PRO A 149 -3.27 -14.29 42.57
N ASP A 150 -3.42 -14.79 41.34
CA ASP A 150 -2.34 -15.30 40.50
C ASP A 150 -1.86 -14.26 39.47
N TYR A 151 -1.08 -13.28 39.92
CA TYR A 151 -0.57 -12.19 39.08
C TYR A 151 0.17 -12.67 37.81
N MET A 152 0.93 -13.76 37.89
CA MET A 152 1.73 -14.24 36.76
C MET A 152 0.88 -14.84 35.63
N TRP A 153 -0.18 -15.57 35.97
CA TRP A 153 -1.05 -16.21 34.97
C TRP A 153 -1.87 -15.16 34.22
N ASP A 154 -2.43 -14.19 34.95
CA ASP A 154 -3.26 -13.14 34.38
C ASP A 154 -2.47 -12.03 33.67
N SER A 155 -1.14 -12.05 33.77
CA SER A 155 -0.27 -11.14 33.01
C SER A 155 -0.12 -11.54 31.53
N ILE A 156 -0.31 -12.81 31.18
CA ILE A 156 -0.06 -13.31 29.81
C ILE A 156 -1.03 -12.66 28.78
N PRO A 157 -2.35 -12.62 29.01
CA PRO A 157 -3.29 -12.01 28.07
C PRO A 157 -3.04 -10.52 27.74
N PRO A 158 -2.78 -9.61 28.72
CA PRO A 158 -2.53 -8.21 28.41
C PRO A 158 -1.22 -8.00 27.64
N TYR A 159 -0.19 -8.82 27.86
CA TYR A 159 1.03 -8.76 27.04
C TYR A 159 0.76 -9.21 25.59
N ALA A 160 0.01 -10.30 25.39
CA ALA A 160 -0.35 -10.75 24.05
C ALA A 160 -1.15 -9.69 23.27
N LEU A 161 -2.09 -9.03 23.95
CA LEU A 161 -2.88 -7.94 23.36
C LEU A 161 -2.04 -6.69 23.06
N ALA A 162 -1.10 -6.35 23.94
CA ALA A 162 -0.13 -5.29 23.71
C ALA A 162 0.74 -5.54 22.46
N PHE A 163 1.21 -6.78 22.25
CA PHE A 163 1.91 -7.15 21.02
C PHE A 163 0.99 -7.08 19.80
N ALA A 164 -0.25 -7.53 19.91
CA ALA A 164 -1.23 -7.43 18.82
C ALA A 164 -1.53 -5.96 18.47
N GLU A 165 -1.70 -5.08 19.46
CA GLU A 165 -1.89 -3.63 19.31
C GLU A 165 -0.76 -3.00 18.49
N LEU A 166 0.50 -3.29 18.85
CA LEU A 166 1.68 -2.79 18.12
C LEU A 166 1.71 -3.29 16.67
N ASN A 167 1.48 -4.59 16.45
CA ASN A 167 1.49 -5.17 15.10
C ASN A 167 0.38 -4.60 14.22
N VAL A 168 -0.84 -4.47 14.74
CA VAL A 168 -1.96 -3.86 14.02
C VAL A 168 -1.67 -2.39 13.71
N GLY A 169 -1.05 -1.66 14.63
CA GLY A 169 -0.59 -0.29 14.39
C GLY A 169 0.43 -0.16 13.26
N ILE A 170 1.41 -1.07 13.20
CA ILE A 170 2.41 -1.14 12.11
C ILE A 170 1.74 -1.48 10.77
N ILE A 171 0.82 -2.44 10.76
CA ILE A 171 0.03 -2.80 9.56
C ILE A 171 -0.78 -1.59 9.09
N CYS A 172 -1.43 -0.88 10.01
CA CYS A 172 -2.18 0.34 9.70
C CYS A 172 -1.27 1.43 9.09
N ALA A 173 -0.03 1.55 9.57
CA ALA A 173 0.94 2.49 9.03
C ALA A 173 1.38 2.17 7.59
N CYS A 174 1.45 0.89 7.23
CA CYS A 174 1.82 0.47 5.87
C CYS A 174 0.64 0.42 4.88
N LEU A 175 -0.62 0.44 5.36
CA LEU A 175 -1.82 0.37 4.52
C LEU A 175 -1.86 1.40 3.37
N PRO A 176 -1.49 2.69 3.54
CA PRO A 176 -1.59 3.65 2.44
C PRO A 176 -0.65 3.32 1.28
N VAL A 177 0.57 2.85 1.59
CA VAL A 177 1.54 2.40 0.58
C VAL A 177 1.06 1.08 -0.03
N GLY A 178 0.60 0.15 0.82
CA GLY A 178 0.03 -1.12 0.41
C GLY A 178 -1.15 -0.94 -0.55
N PHE A 179 -2.03 0.03 -0.32
CA PHE A 179 -3.19 0.31 -1.18
C PHE A 179 -2.75 0.83 -2.56
N VAL A 180 -1.74 1.70 -2.63
CA VAL A 180 -1.20 2.19 -3.90
C VAL A 180 -0.59 1.07 -4.71
N LEU A 181 0.20 0.20 -4.07
CA LEU A 181 0.80 -0.98 -4.70
C LEU A 181 -0.27 -1.99 -5.11
N PHE A 182 -1.25 -2.25 -4.25
CA PHE A 182 -2.36 -3.17 -4.51
C PHE A 182 -3.22 -2.69 -5.69
N LYS A 183 -3.47 -1.39 -5.82
CA LYS A 183 -4.18 -0.85 -6.99
C LYS A 183 -3.37 -1.03 -8.29
N LYS A 184 -2.05 -0.84 -8.25
CA LYS A 184 -1.17 -1.10 -9.41
C LYS A 184 -1.18 -2.60 -9.76
N PHE A 185 -1.03 -3.46 -8.75
CA PHE A 185 -1.01 -4.91 -8.92
C PHE A 185 -2.35 -5.46 -9.43
N THR A 186 -3.48 -5.03 -8.85
CA THR A 186 -4.81 -5.42 -9.33
C THR A 186 -5.12 -4.89 -10.71
N ALA A 187 -4.65 -3.69 -11.09
CA ALA A 187 -4.78 -3.21 -12.47
C ALA A 187 -4.03 -4.10 -13.45
N ILE A 188 -2.78 -4.49 -13.14
CA ILE A 188 -1.98 -5.41 -13.97
C ILE A 188 -2.70 -6.77 -14.09
N LEU A 189 -3.12 -7.37 -12.97
CA LEU A 189 -3.82 -8.65 -12.97
C LEU A 189 -5.16 -8.59 -13.72
N LEU A 190 -5.93 -7.52 -13.53
CA LEU A 190 -7.21 -7.33 -14.20
C LEU A 190 -7.03 -7.18 -15.71
N GLU A 191 -5.99 -6.47 -16.17
CA GLU A 191 -5.67 -6.37 -17.60
C GLU A 191 -5.20 -7.73 -18.16
N SER A 192 -4.36 -8.49 -17.44
CA SER A 192 -3.98 -9.85 -17.85
C SER A 192 -5.19 -10.79 -17.95
N VAL A 193 -6.11 -10.74 -16.98
CA VAL A 193 -7.34 -11.55 -16.98
C VAL A 193 -8.31 -11.11 -18.08
N LYS A 194 -8.48 -9.80 -18.31
CA LYS A 194 -9.29 -9.29 -19.42
C LYS A 194 -8.73 -9.72 -20.77
N GLN A 195 -7.41 -9.67 -20.96
CA GLN A 195 -6.74 -10.14 -22.17
C GLN A 195 -6.93 -11.64 -22.37
N TYR A 196 -6.82 -12.44 -21.31
CA TYR A 196 -7.07 -13.87 -21.33
C TYR A 196 -8.53 -14.21 -21.71
N LEU A 197 -9.50 -13.55 -21.07
CA LEU A 197 -10.93 -13.75 -21.34
C LEU A 197 -11.31 -13.27 -22.75
N LYS A 198 -10.75 -12.15 -23.22
CA LYS A 198 -10.96 -11.65 -24.58
C LYS A 198 -10.42 -12.65 -25.62
N SER A 199 -9.24 -13.21 -25.38
CA SER A 199 -8.63 -14.23 -26.26
C SER A 199 -9.43 -15.53 -26.30
N ARG A 200 -10.04 -15.95 -25.19
CA ARG A 200 -11.00 -17.08 -25.19
C ARG A 200 -12.28 -16.76 -25.96
N ARG A 201 -12.80 -15.53 -25.82
CA ARG A 201 -14.05 -15.12 -26.48
C ARG A 201 -13.88 -14.95 -27.99
N THR A 202 -12.73 -14.47 -28.46
CA THR A 202 -12.41 -14.43 -29.90
C THR A 202 -12.25 -15.85 -30.45
N ARG A 203 -11.49 -16.74 -29.81
CA ARG A 203 -11.38 -18.16 -30.23
C ARG A 203 -12.74 -18.85 -30.37
N LYS A 204 -13.68 -18.62 -29.43
CA LYS A 204 -15.02 -19.23 -29.49
C LYS A 204 -15.89 -18.64 -30.61
N ARG A 205 -15.68 -17.37 -30.97
CA ARG A 205 -16.37 -16.74 -32.13
C ARG A 205 -15.80 -17.25 -33.45
N ASP A 206 -14.47 -17.33 -33.57
CA ASP A 206 -13.80 -17.80 -34.79
C ASP A 206 -14.14 -19.26 -35.08
N ALA A 207 -14.24 -20.11 -34.04
CA ALA A 207 -14.69 -21.50 -34.20
C ALA A 207 -16.16 -21.63 -34.66
N ARG A 208 -17.05 -20.71 -34.25
CA ARG A 208 -18.45 -20.69 -34.72
C ARG A 208 -18.57 -20.17 -36.15
N GLN A 209 -17.82 -19.13 -36.50
CA GLN A 209 -17.82 -18.55 -37.85
C GLN A 209 -17.26 -19.57 -38.86
N GLY A 210 -16.14 -20.21 -38.53
CA GLY A 210 -15.55 -21.25 -39.38
C GLY A 210 -16.51 -22.40 -39.68
N SER A 211 -17.26 -22.88 -38.68
CA SER A 211 -18.24 -23.95 -38.90
C SER A 211 -19.41 -23.54 -39.81
N SER A 212 -19.80 -22.26 -39.81
CA SER A 212 -20.85 -21.75 -40.70
C SER A 212 -20.33 -21.59 -42.14
N ASP A 213 -19.09 -21.13 -42.30
CA ASP A 213 -18.48 -20.96 -43.62
C ASP A 213 -18.17 -22.31 -44.28
N TYR A 214 -17.78 -23.34 -43.51
CA TYR A 214 -17.64 -24.72 -44.03
C TYR A 214 -18.98 -25.30 -44.49
N SER A 215 -20.08 -25.04 -43.76
CA SER A 215 -21.40 -25.54 -44.16
C SER A 215 -21.96 -24.79 -45.38
N ALA A 216 -21.69 -23.48 -45.51
CA ALA A 216 -22.13 -22.69 -46.67
C ALA A 216 -21.25 -22.89 -47.91
N ALA A 217 -19.97 -23.23 -47.73
CA ALA A 217 -19.08 -23.54 -48.84
C ALA A 217 -19.40 -24.89 -49.48
N ASN A 218 -19.83 -25.89 -48.70
CA ASN A 218 -20.11 -27.23 -49.21
C ASN A 218 -21.34 -27.29 -50.14
N ASP A 219 -22.30 -26.36 -50.01
CA ASP A 219 -23.45 -26.25 -50.92
C ASP A 219 -23.13 -25.53 -52.25
N ARG A 220 -21.93 -24.95 -52.40
CA ARG A 220 -21.53 -24.22 -53.62
C ARG A 220 -20.43 -24.90 -54.42
N VAL A 221 -20.04 -26.12 -54.05
CA VAL A 221 -19.01 -26.88 -54.79
C VAL A 221 -19.63 -27.56 -56.01
N SER A 222 -19.77 -26.77 -57.07
CA SER A 222 -19.83 -27.20 -58.47
C SER A 222 -19.14 -26.12 -59.30
N GLY A 223 -17.81 -26.23 -59.44
CA GLY A 223 -17.02 -25.34 -60.29
C GLY A 223 -15.86 -24.63 -59.58
N GLU A 224 -14.68 -25.21 -59.73
CA GLU A 224 -13.40 -24.51 -59.99
C GLU A 224 -12.73 -23.61 -58.90
N SER A 225 -11.54 -24.08 -58.49
CA SER A 225 -10.32 -23.34 -58.10
C SER A 225 -10.04 -22.91 -56.62
N LEU A 226 -9.13 -23.68 -56.01
CA LEU A 226 -8.03 -23.40 -55.06
C LEU A 226 -8.18 -22.37 -53.89
N PRO A 227 -7.77 -22.75 -52.64
CA PRO A 227 -8.09 -22.00 -51.43
C PRO A 227 -7.14 -20.81 -51.18
N LYS A 228 -7.70 -19.65 -50.78
CA LYS A 228 -6.95 -18.44 -50.39
C LYS A 228 -6.87 -18.33 -48.87
N ILE A 229 -5.65 -18.32 -48.35
CA ILE A 229 -5.30 -18.27 -46.91
C ILE A 229 -5.78 -16.93 -46.30
N PRO A 230 -6.51 -16.92 -45.16
CA PRO A 230 -7.15 -15.71 -44.64
C PRO A 230 -6.16 -14.78 -43.92
N GLY A 231 -5.91 -13.59 -44.49
CA GLY A 231 -5.10 -12.50 -43.92
C GLY A 231 -5.73 -11.72 -42.76
N ALA A 232 -6.74 -12.27 -42.08
CA ALA A 232 -7.54 -11.54 -41.09
C ALA A 232 -6.77 -11.12 -39.82
N ILE A 233 -5.66 -11.79 -39.50
CA ILE A 233 -4.89 -11.54 -38.27
C ILE A 233 -3.90 -10.36 -38.43
N MET A 234 -3.37 -10.14 -39.65
CA MET A 234 -2.38 -9.10 -39.92
C MET A 234 -2.95 -7.68 -39.84
N ASN A 235 -4.22 -7.49 -40.22
CA ASN A 235 -4.87 -6.18 -40.21
C ASN A 235 -5.17 -5.68 -38.79
N SER A 236 -5.44 -6.58 -37.84
CA SER A 236 -5.68 -6.20 -36.45
C SER A 236 -4.40 -5.69 -35.77
N LEU A 237 -3.26 -6.35 -36.03
CA LEU A 237 -1.96 -5.93 -35.50
C LEU A 237 -1.52 -4.57 -36.05
N ARG A 238 -1.73 -4.33 -37.35
CA ARG A 238 -1.36 -3.06 -38.00
C ARG A 238 -2.13 -1.85 -37.43
N SER A 239 -3.42 -2.02 -37.10
CA SER A 239 -4.23 -0.94 -36.50
C SER A 239 -3.89 -0.65 -35.04
N PHE A 240 -3.37 -1.63 -34.30
CA PHE A 240 -2.95 -1.45 -32.91
C PHE A 240 -1.61 -0.70 -32.83
N ILE A 241 -0.67 -1.05 -33.72
CA ILE A 241 0.64 -0.41 -33.81
C ILE A 241 0.50 1.05 -34.29
N SER A 242 -0.41 1.35 -35.22
CA SER A 242 -0.62 2.74 -35.69
C SER A 242 -1.24 3.66 -34.64
N ARG A 243 -2.01 3.13 -33.67
CA ARG A 243 -2.59 3.91 -32.57
C ARG A 243 -1.59 4.22 -31.46
N ILE A 244 -0.57 3.38 -31.28
CA ILE A 244 0.52 3.60 -30.32
C ILE A 244 1.54 4.60 -30.86
N SER A 245 1.77 4.60 -32.18
CA SER A 245 2.77 5.47 -32.83
C SER A 245 2.29 6.89 -33.16
N GLY A 246 1.00 7.22 -33.01
CA GLY A 246 0.41 8.44 -33.58
C GLY A 246 -0.12 9.51 -32.62
N ARG A 247 0.05 9.38 -31.30
CA ARG A 247 -0.58 10.30 -30.31
C ARG A 247 0.43 11.17 -29.56
N THR A 248 1.24 11.91 -30.32
CA THR A 248 2.15 12.98 -29.86
C THR A 248 1.80 14.30 -30.55
N ARG A 249 0.59 14.86 -30.30
CA ARG A 249 0.29 16.28 -30.61
C ARG A 249 -1.02 16.77 -29.97
N ASN A 250 -1.00 17.17 -28.69
CA ASN A 250 -1.78 18.33 -28.19
C ASN A 250 -1.55 18.57 -26.67
N PRO A 251 -1.18 19.80 -26.24
CA PRO A 251 -0.84 20.09 -24.85
C PRO A 251 -2.03 20.70 -24.08
N LYS A 252 -2.91 19.91 -23.47
CA LYS A 252 -3.92 20.41 -22.49
C LYS A 252 -4.33 19.46 -21.35
N THR A 253 -3.63 18.33 -21.12
CA THR A 253 -3.97 17.41 -20.00
C THR A 253 -2.92 17.47 -18.89
N ILE A 254 -3.01 18.54 -18.11
CA ILE A 254 -2.28 18.77 -16.85
C ILE A 254 -2.95 17.89 -15.79
N THR A 255 -2.32 16.78 -15.39
CA THR A 255 -2.42 16.06 -14.08
C THR A 255 -2.00 14.59 -14.13
N VAL A 256 -1.82 13.98 -15.32
CA VAL A 256 -1.36 12.58 -15.47
C VAL A 256 0.16 12.49 -15.79
N VAL A 257 0.82 13.63 -15.97
CA VAL A 257 2.21 13.73 -16.43
C VAL A 257 3.24 13.53 -15.31
N THR A 258 2.87 13.69 -14.03
CA THR A 258 3.82 13.62 -12.91
C THR A 258 4.27 12.19 -12.57
N GLU A 259 3.39 11.18 -12.69
CA GLU A 259 3.79 9.76 -12.50
C GLU A 259 4.52 9.19 -13.73
N LEU A 260 4.26 9.70 -14.94
CA LEU A 260 4.98 9.28 -16.15
C LEU A 260 6.42 9.81 -16.17
N SER A 261 6.65 11.01 -15.63
CA SER A 261 7.99 11.59 -15.48
C SER A 261 8.91 10.71 -14.63
N MET A 262 8.39 10.13 -13.55
CA MET A 262 9.18 9.28 -12.65
C MET A 262 9.49 7.91 -13.27
N TYR A 263 8.57 7.34 -14.07
CA TYR A 263 8.83 6.11 -14.82
C TYR A 263 9.76 6.31 -16.02
N ASN A 264 9.72 7.47 -16.69
CA ASN A 264 10.64 7.77 -17.77
C ASN A 264 12.08 7.98 -17.27
N GLU A 265 12.27 8.53 -16.07
CA GLU A 265 13.60 8.67 -15.44
C GLU A 265 14.21 7.31 -15.02
N LEU A 266 13.38 6.37 -14.53
CA LEU A 266 13.86 5.02 -14.19
C LEU A 266 14.12 4.14 -15.43
N VAL A 267 13.40 4.35 -16.54
CA VAL A 267 13.64 3.65 -17.82
C VAL A 267 14.76 4.32 -18.62
N SER A 268 14.95 5.65 -18.54
CA SER A 268 16.05 6.32 -19.24
C SER A 268 17.41 5.83 -18.76
N ILE A 269 17.56 5.58 -17.45
CA ILE A 269 18.78 5.03 -16.86
C ILE A 269 19.10 3.62 -17.39
N ASP A 270 18.09 2.78 -17.63
CA ASP A 270 18.28 1.40 -18.10
C ASP A 270 18.59 1.34 -19.62
N VAL A 271 17.97 2.22 -20.41
CA VAL A 271 18.24 2.36 -21.86
C VAL A 271 19.63 2.96 -22.11
N ASP A 272 20.08 3.92 -21.30
CA ASP A 272 21.43 4.47 -21.40
C ASP A 272 22.51 3.45 -21.03
N TYR A 273 22.24 2.51 -20.11
CA TYR A 273 23.17 1.41 -19.80
C TYR A 273 23.38 0.48 -20.99
N HIS A 274 22.31 0.10 -21.69
CA HIS A 274 22.40 -0.74 -22.90
C HIS A 274 23.07 -0.03 -24.08
N ALA A 275 22.87 1.28 -24.23
CA ALA A 275 23.53 2.09 -25.26
C ALA A 275 25.05 2.22 -25.00
N GLN A 276 25.47 2.29 -23.73
CA GLN A 276 26.90 2.32 -23.37
C GLN A 276 27.58 0.96 -23.59
N LEU A 277 26.91 -0.14 -23.26
CA LEU A 277 27.40 -1.51 -23.52
C LEU A 277 27.56 -1.80 -25.01
N THR A 278 26.67 -1.29 -25.86
CA THR A 278 26.75 -1.48 -27.32
C THR A 278 27.86 -0.62 -27.94
N ARG A 279 28.20 0.54 -27.36
CA ARG A 279 29.34 1.37 -27.78
C ARG A 279 30.69 0.81 -27.33
N ALA A 280 30.72 -0.01 -26.28
CA ALA A 280 31.93 -0.64 -25.76
C ALA A 280 32.39 -1.88 -26.55
N ILE A 281 31.62 -2.33 -27.56
CA ILE A 281 31.93 -3.51 -28.39
C ILE A 281 31.93 -3.10 -29.89
N PRO A 282 33.02 -2.56 -30.44
CA PRO A 282 33.02 -1.94 -31.77
C PRO A 282 33.34 -2.87 -32.97
N HIS A 283 33.25 -4.21 -32.85
CA HIS A 283 33.90 -5.09 -33.86
C HIS A 283 33.08 -6.24 -34.47
N LEU A 284 31.74 -6.26 -34.37
CA LEU A 284 30.95 -7.39 -34.88
C LEU A 284 29.59 -6.97 -35.47
N GLU A 285 29.55 -6.23 -36.58
CA GLU A 285 28.37 -6.25 -37.49
C GLU A 285 28.71 -5.62 -38.85
N ASP A 286 29.62 -6.23 -39.62
CA ASP A 286 29.92 -5.82 -40.99
C ASP A 286 29.65 -6.98 -41.95
N ARG A 287 28.43 -7.06 -42.50
CA ARG A 287 28.11 -7.73 -43.79
C ARG A 287 26.73 -7.31 -44.34
N PRO A 288 26.65 -6.57 -45.46
CA PRO A 288 25.41 -6.32 -46.20
C PRO A 288 25.20 -7.40 -47.28
N GLY A 289 24.01 -7.98 -47.34
CA GLY A 289 23.70 -9.06 -48.28
C GLY A 289 22.23 -9.13 -48.71
N ARG A 290 21.93 -8.50 -49.86
CA ARG A 290 21.18 -9.08 -50.99
C ARG A 290 19.70 -9.47 -50.79
N SER A 291 18.77 -8.72 -51.39
CA SER A 291 18.09 -9.11 -52.66
C SER A 291 16.78 -8.34 -52.94
N ASN A 292 16.70 -7.91 -54.20
CA ASN A 292 15.63 -7.25 -54.95
C ASN A 292 14.22 -7.83 -54.80
N HIS A 293 13.18 -6.97 -54.88
CA HIS A 293 12.15 -7.07 -55.93
C HIS A 293 11.22 -5.84 -55.96
N SER A 294 11.25 -5.15 -57.11
CA SER A 294 10.18 -4.52 -57.91
C SER A 294 8.91 -3.96 -57.24
N VAL A 295 8.60 -2.69 -57.54
CA VAL A 295 7.55 -2.23 -58.50
C VAL A 295 7.19 -0.75 -58.20
N ALA A 296 7.13 0.01 -59.30
CA ALA A 296 7.00 1.46 -59.40
C ALA A 296 5.55 1.99 -59.25
N VAL A 297 5.40 3.29 -59.57
CA VAL A 297 4.19 4.14 -59.65
C VAL A 297 3.90 4.87 -58.32
N GLY A 298 4.08 6.18 -58.17
CA GLY A 298 4.11 7.30 -59.10
C GLY A 298 3.01 8.29 -58.69
N SER A 299 3.37 9.41 -58.06
CA SER A 299 2.56 10.63 -58.15
C SER A 299 3.36 11.87 -57.76
N ASN A 300 3.55 12.69 -58.78
CA ASN A 300 4.24 13.96 -58.84
C ASN A 300 3.37 15.09 -58.28
N LYS A 301 3.91 15.93 -57.37
CA LYS A 301 3.53 17.35 -57.24
C LYS A 301 4.76 18.15 -56.76
N ARG A 302 5.52 18.68 -57.71
CA ARG A 302 6.40 19.84 -57.52
C ARG A 302 5.60 21.13 -57.79
N GLY A 303 5.47 21.98 -56.79
CA GLY A 303 5.27 23.42 -56.98
C GLY A 303 6.66 24.08 -57.05
N LYS A 304 6.89 24.87 -58.10
CA LYS A 304 8.09 25.65 -58.36
C LYS A 304 7.67 27.12 -58.39
N VAL A 305 8.54 27.95 -57.80
CA VAL A 305 8.60 29.43 -57.82
C VAL A 305 7.54 30.16 -57.02
#